data_AF-W1WCD6-F1
#
_entry.id   AF-W1WCD6-F1
#
_cell.length_a   1.000
_cell.length_b   1.000
_cell.length_c   1.000
_cell.angle_alpha   90.00
_cell.angle_beta   90.00
_cell.angle_gamma   90.00
#
_symmetry.space_group_name_H-M   'P 1'
#
loop_
_entity.id
_entity.type
_entity.pdbx_description
1 polymer ?
#
loop_
_entity_poly.entity_id
_entity_poly.type
_entity_poly.pdbx_seq_one_letter_code
_entity_poly.pdbx_strand_id
1 'polypeptide(L)'
;ILQWTEQYFQSKEMDTPRLDGEVLLSHVLGKDRIYLYTHYDQPLIQEELDAFRPLVQERAKGHCVAAIIGEKDFMGLTFKVNDKVLIPRPDTETLIEHVLGTYQKDSNIRILDVCTGPGTILLSLLHYLPNVCGMGIEISP
;
A
#
# COMPACT_ATOMS: atom_id res chain seq x y z
N ILE A 1 22.20 7.66 -1.48
CA ILE A 1 21.54 6.49 -2.10
C ILE A 1 20.22 6.86 -2.80
N LEU A 2 19.30 7.58 -2.14
CA LEU A 2 18.01 7.98 -2.72
C LEU A 2 18.14 8.75 -4.03
N GLN A 3 19.08 9.70 -4.13
CA GLN A 3 19.33 10.45 -5.37
C GLN A 3 19.74 9.52 -6.52
N TRP A 4 20.57 8.51 -6.24
CA TRP A 4 20.95 7.52 -7.25
C TRP A 4 19.75 6.66 -7.66
N THR A 5 18.94 6.20 -6.71
CA THR A 5 17.73 5.42 -6.98
C THR A 5 16.71 6.21 -7.81
N GLU A 6 16.52 7.48 -7.48
CA GLU A 6 15.65 8.40 -8.22
C GLU A 6 16.12 8.56 -9.68
N GLN A 7 17.40 8.83 -9.91
CA GLN A 7 17.98 8.92 -11.25
C GLN A 7 17.85 7.60 -12.02
N TYR A 8 18.08 6.47 -11.33
CA TYR A 8 17.93 5.15 -11.91
C TYR A 8 16.48 4.90 -12.39
N PHE A 9 15.49 5.18 -11.55
CA PHE A 9 14.07 5.05 -11.92
C PHE A 9 13.64 6.07 -12.98
N GLN A 10 14.17 7.29 -12.98
CA GLN A 10 13.95 8.27 -14.06
C GLN A 10 14.47 7.75 -15.41
N SER A 11 15.64 7.12 -15.43
CA SER A 11 16.18 6.50 -16.67
C SER A 11 15.34 5.32 -17.19
N LYS A 12 14.40 4.83 -16.36
CA LYS A 12 13.45 3.77 -16.69
C LYS A 12 12.04 4.31 -16.98
N GLU A 13 11.90 5.63 -17.10
CA GLU A 13 10.63 6.32 -17.42
C GLU A 13 9.49 6.00 -16.43
N MET A 14 9.84 5.81 -15.15
CA MET A 14 8.85 5.51 -14.11
C MET A 14 8.11 6.77 -13.65
N ASP A 15 6.82 6.64 -13.36
CA ASP A 15 5.94 7.78 -13.03
C ASP A 15 6.30 8.49 -11.71
N THR A 16 6.79 7.73 -10.71
CA THR A 16 7.02 8.25 -9.35
C THR A 16 8.40 7.89 -8.78
N PRO A 17 9.52 8.25 -9.45
CA PRO A 17 10.88 7.79 -9.11
C PRO A 17 11.28 8.09 -7.67
N ARG A 18 11.05 9.32 -7.20
CA ARG A 18 11.44 9.74 -5.86
C ARG A 18 10.64 9.01 -4.79
N LEU A 19 9.32 9.01 -4.95
CA LEU A 19 8.39 8.42 -3.99
C LEU A 19 8.65 6.91 -3.86
N ASP A 20 8.83 6.21 -4.98
CA ASP A 20 9.11 4.77 -4.98
C ASP A 20 10.41 4.47 -4.21
N GLY A 21 11.48 5.22 -4.45
CA GLY A 21 12.74 5.05 -3.73
C GLY A 21 12.62 5.29 -2.22
N GLU A 22 11.86 6.32 -1.82
CA GLU A 22 11.63 6.64 -0.41
C GLU A 22 10.78 5.60 0.30
N VAL A 23 9.73 5.07 -0.34
CA VAL A 23 8.89 4.02 0.26
C VAL A 23 9.70 2.74 0.46
N LEU A 24 10.47 2.32 -0.55
CA LEU A 24 11.32 1.13 -0.44
C LEU A 24 12.38 1.29 0.66
N LEU A 25 13.00 2.47 0.79
CA LEU A 25 14.01 2.69 1.82
C LEU A 25 13.39 2.78 3.21
N SER A 26 12.24 3.44 3.34
CA SER A 26 11.46 3.50 4.58
C SER A 26 11.13 2.10 5.10
N HIS A 27 10.71 1.21 4.19
CA HIS A 27 10.42 -0.19 4.50
C HIS A 27 11.67 -0.93 5.02
N VAL A 28 12.82 -0.78 4.37
CA VAL A 28 14.08 -1.43 4.80
C VAL A 28 14.53 -0.95 6.18
N LEU A 29 14.40 0.35 6.46
CA LEU A 29 14.82 0.94 7.73
C LEU A 29 13.81 0.73 8.87
N GLY A 30 12.57 0.33 8.55
CA GLY A 30 11.47 0.31 9.50
C GLY A 30 11.18 1.71 10.08
N LYS A 31 11.28 2.74 9.23
CA LYS A 31 11.07 4.16 9.59
C LYS A 31 10.08 4.82 8.63
N ASP A 32 9.39 5.84 9.09
CA ASP A 32 8.53 6.65 8.23
C ASP A 32 9.35 7.49 7.24
N ARG A 33 8.75 7.88 6.11
CA ARG A 33 9.40 8.74 5.10
C ARG A 33 9.94 10.06 5.67
N ILE A 34 9.30 10.61 6.71
CA ILE A 34 9.77 11.84 7.41
C ILE A 34 11.17 11.65 8.00
N TYR A 35 11.49 10.44 8.47
CA TYR A 35 12.83 10.11 8.96
C TYR A 35 13.88 10.33 7.87
N LEU A 36 13.60 9.95 6.63
CA LEU A 36 14.53 10.09 5.49
C LEU A 36 14.87 11.56 5.18
N TYR A 37 13.92 12.47 5.39
CA TYR A 37 14.17 13.91 5.19
C TYR A 37 14.98 14.52 6.33
N THR A 38 14.72 14.09 7.57
CA THR A 38 15.42 14.61 8.75
C THR A 38 16.82 14.02 8.93
N HIS A 39 17.08 12.86 8.34
CA HIS A 39 18.34 12.12 8.42
C HIS A 39 18.95 11.90 7.03
N TYR A 40 18.80 12.87 6.12
CA TYR A 40 19.20 12.74 4.71
C TYR A 40 20.68 12.39 4.52
N ASP A 41 21.55 12.89 5.40
CA ASP A 41 23.00 12.67 5.33
C ASP A 41 23.48 11.41 6.08
N GLN A 42 22.57 10.65 6.69
CA GLN A 42 22.94 9.44 7.41
C GLN A 42 23.34 8.32 6.40
N PRO A 43 24.55 7.76 6.51
CA PRO A 43 24.96 6.66 5.65
C PRO A 43 24.21 5.38 6.03
N LEU A 44 23.89 4.57 5.02
CA LEU A 44 23.36 3.22 5.23
C LEU A 44 24.47 2.26 5.59
N ILE A 45 24.18 1.31 6.48
CA ILE A 45 25.07 0.17 6.74
C ILE A 45 24.94 -0.87 5.62
N GLN A 46 25.87 -1.83 5.60
CA GLN A 46 25.95 -2.83 4.53
C GLN A 46 24.68 -3.69 4.46
N GLU A 47 24.14 -4.08 5.62
CA GLU A 47 22.93 -4.88 5.74
C GLU A 47 21.70 -4.16 5.15
N GLU A 48 21.56 -2.86 5.39
CA GLU A 48 20.49 -2.02 4.83
C GLU A 48 20.62 -1.89 3.31
N LEU A 49 21.84 -1.73 2.80
CA LEU A 49 22.10 -1.68 1.36
C LEU A 49 21.76 -3.03 0.68
N ASP A 50 22.13 -4.14 1.31
CA ASP A 50 21.89 -5.48 0.78
C ASP A 50 20.41 -5.86 0.82
N ALA A 51 19.63 -5.33 1.78
CA ALA A 51 18.18 -5.43 1.79
C ALA A 51 17.50 -4.51 0.76
N PHE A 52 18.04 -3.30 0.54
CA PHE A 52 17.42 -2.29 -0.33
C PHE A 52 17.62 -2.56 -1.83
N ARG A 53 18.80 -2.99 -2.25
CA ARG A 53 19.14 -3.20 -3.67
C ARG A 53 18.18 -4.16 -4.38
N PRO A 54 17.81 -5.34 -3.82
CA PRO A 54 16.84 -6.24 -4.45
C PRO A 54 15.48 -5.58 -4.68
N LEU A 55 14.99 -4.78 -3.73
CA LEU A 55 13.70 -4.10 -3.86
C LEU A 55 13.71 -3.08 -5.00
N VAL A 56 14.81 -2.35 -5.17
CA VAL A 56 15.02 -1.43 -6.28
C VAL A 56 15.03 -2.18 -7.61
N GLN A 57 15.63 -3.37 -7.66
CA GLN A 57 15.64 -4.21 -8.87
C GLN A 57 14.23 -4.72 -9.21
N GLU A 58 13.47 -5.22 -8.24
CA GLU A 58 12.08 -5.62 -8.47
C GLU A 58 11.23 -4.45 -8.96
N ARG A 59 11.40 -3.27 -8.36
CA ARG A 59 10.67 -2.09 -8.80
C ARG A 59 11.02 -1.68 -10.23
N ALA A 60 12.29 -1.76 -10.61
CA ALA A 60 12.75 -1.47 -11.97
C ALA A 60 12.29 -2.49 -13.03
N LYS A 61 11.80 -3.67 -12.63
CA LYS A 61 11.12 -4.63 -13.53
C LYS A 61 9.65 -4.29 -13.77
N GLY A 62 9.13 -3.26 -13.11
CA GLY A 62 7.73 -2.82 -13.22
C GLY A 62 6.80 -3.33 -12.10
N HIS A 63 7.31 -4.09 -11.13
CA HIS A 63 6.50 -4.54 -10.00
C HIS A 63 6.01 -3.35 -9.16
N CYS A 64 4.75 -3.35 -8.72
CA CYS A 64 4.20 -2.27 -7.90
C CYS A 64 4.93 -2.19 -6.54
N VAL A 65 5.28 -0.99 -6.09
CA VAL A 65 5.96 -0.79 -4.79
C VAL A 65 5.18 -1.44 -3.64
N ALA A 66 3.86 -1.28 -3.60
CA ALA A 66 3.02 -1.89 -2.56
C ALA A 66 3.12 -3.42 -2.55
N ALA A 67 3.19 -4.06 -3.72
CA ALA A 67 3.39 -5.50 -3.82
C ALA A 67 4.79 -5.93 -3.36
N ILE A 68 5.82 -5.10 -3.63
CA ILE A 68 7.21 -5.37 -3.21
C ILE A 68 7.34 -5.30 -1.69
N ILE A 69 6.76 -4.28 -1.05
CA ILE A 69 6.78 -4.14 0.43
C ILE A 69 5.73 -5.04 1.11
N GLY A 70 4.81 -5.62 0.34
CA GLY A 70 3.78 -6.55 0.80
C GLY A 70 2.59 -5.89 1.50
N GLU A 71 2.46 -4.56 1.46
CA GLU A 71 1.42 -3.82 2.16
C GLU A 71 0.99 -2.54 1.45
N LYS A 72 -0.27 -2.14 1.72
CA LYS A 72 -0.87 -0.92 1.20
C LYS A 72 -1.83 -0.35 2.24
N ASP A 73 -1.65 0.92 2.57
CA ASP A 73 -2.63 1.66 3.35
C ASP A 73 -3.84 2.05 2.49
N PHE A 74 -5.02 1.89 3.08
CA PHE A 74 -6.30 2.22 2.50
C PHE A 74 -7.32 2.46 3.63
N MET A 75 -8.09 3.54 3.56
CA MET A 75 -9.03 3.95 4.62
C MET A 75 -8.38 4.00 6.01
N GLY A 76 -7.12 4.43 6.11
CA GLY A 76 -6.38 4.47 7.38
C GLY A 76 -6.05 3.10 7.99
N LEU A 77 -6.26 2.01 7.25
CA LEU A 77 -5.94 0.64 7.63
C LEU A 77 -4.83 0.10 6.72
N THR A 78 -3.98 -0.77 7.25
CA THR A 78 -2.91 -1.42 6.47
C THR A 78 -3.35 -2.81 6.02
N PHE A 79 -3.37 -3.05 4.71
CA PHE A 79 -3.72 -4.32 4.09
C PHE A 79 -2.48 -5.03 3.57
N LYS A 80 -2.42 -6.36 3.73
CA LYS A 80 -1.40 -7.18 3.07
C LYS A 80 -1.78 -7.39 1.61
N VAL A 81 -0.81 -7.15 0.73
CA VAL A 81 -0.98 -7.24 -0.73
C VAL A 81 0.23 -7.93 -1.34
N ASN A 82 0.08 -8.38 -2.59
CA ASN A 82 1.13 -9.00 -3.38
C ASN A 82 0.91 -8.71 -4.87
N ASP A 83 1.68 -9.36 -5.73
CA ASP A 83 1.62 -9.23 -7.19
C ASP A 83 0.41 -9.92 -7.84
N LYS A 84 -0.37 -10.69 -7.07
CA LYS A 84 -1.55 -11.44 -7.54
C LYS A 84 -2.87 -10.75 -7.22
N VAL A 85 -2.85 -9.64 -6.49
CA VAL A 85 -4.06 -8.89 -6.11
C VAL A 85 -4.08 -7.50 -6.73
N LEU A 86 -5.28 -6.96 -6.92
CA LEU A 86 -5.44 -5.56 -7.28
C LEU A 86 -5.02 -4.69 -6.09
N ILE A 87 -3.99 -3.86 -6.29
CA ILE A 87 -3.53 -2.93 -5.25
C ILE A 87 -4.65 -1.90 -4.97
N PRO A 88 -5.07 -1.72 -3.70
CA PRO A 88 -6.09 -0.76 -3.31
C PRO A 88 -5.80 0.64 -3.85
N ARG A 89 -6.81 1.25 -4.48
CA ARG A 89 -6.71 2.58 -5.10
C ARG A 89 -7.43 3.61 -4.25
N PRO A 90 -6.88 4.83 -4.08
CA PRO A 90 -7.52 5.90 -3.32
C PRO A 90 -8.95 6.21 -3.81
N ASP A 91 -9.20 6.16 -5.11
CA ASP A 91 -10.53 6.43 -5.68
C ASP A 91 -11.62 5.52 -5.10
N THR A 92 -11.27 4.28 -4.71
CA THR A 92 -12.19 3.33 -4.08
C THR A 92 -12.58 3.74 -2.65
N GLU A 93 -11.81 4.60 -1.99
CA GLU A 93 -12.18 5.16 -0.67
C GLU A 93 -13.47 5.98 -0.77
N THR A 94 -13.68 6.71 -1.87
CA THR A 94 -14.91 7.49 -2.13
C THR A 94 -16.18 6.64 -2.03
N LEU A 95 -16.13 5.38 -2.49
CA LEU A 95 -17.25 4.44 -2.38
C LEU A 95 -17.58 4.14 -0.92
N ILE A 96 -16.57 3.91 -0.10
CA ILE A 96 -16.72 3.56 1.31
C ILE A 96 -17.21 4.78 2.08
N GLU A 97 -16.62 5.95 1.84
CA GLU A 97 -17.06 7.21 2.42
C GLU A 97 -18.54 7.48 2.12
N HIS A 98 -18.99 7.21 0.89
CA HIS A 98 -20.40 7.35 0.53
C HIS A 98 -21.31 6.40 1.33
N VAL A 99 -20.91 5.14 1.50
CA VAL A 99 -21.65 4.17 2.32
C VAL A 99 -21.70 4.61 3.78
N LEU A 100 -20.57 5.05 4.34
CA LEU A 100 -20.49 5.56 5.72
C LEU A 100 -21.28 6.85 5.94
N GLY A 101 -21.44 7.69 4.92
CA GLY A 101 -22.31 8.86 4.96
C GLY A 101 -23.80 8.53 4.83
N THR A 102 -24.13 7.37 4.24
CA THR A 102 -25.52 6.94 4.01
C THR A 102 -26.10 6.20 5.22
N TYR A 103 -25.29 5.40 5.90
CA TYR A 103 -25.74 4.55 6.99
C TYR A 103 -25.20 5.00 8.34
N GLN A 104 -26.06 5.00 9.36
CA GLN A 104 -25.64 5.27 10.73
C GLN A 104 -24.81 4.11 11.28
N LYS A 105 -23.91 4.37 12.22
CA LYS A 105 -23.06 3.34 12.85
C LYS A 105 -23.85 2.17 13.45
N ASP A 106 -25.07 2.45 13.91
CA ASP A 106 -25.92 1.47 14.57
C ASP A 106 -26.78 0.66 13.58
N SER A 107 -26.62 0.90 12.28
CA SER A 107 -27.38 0.20 11.24
C SER A 107 -27.01 -1.28 11.21
N ASN A 108 -28.02 -2.14 11.06
CA ASN A 108 -27.85 -3.58 10.90
C ASN A 108 -28.01 -3.94 9.42
N ILE A 109 -26.89 -3.98 8.71
CA ILE A 109 -26.83 -4.18 7.26
C ILE A 109 -26.01 -5.42 6.98
N ARG A 110 -26.37 -6.13 5.91
CA ARG A 110 -25.61 -7.26 5.38
C ARG A 110 -24.92 -6.84 4.10
N ILE A 111 -23.60 -7.00 4.06
CA ILE A 111 -22.76 -6.57 2.93
C ILE A 111 -22.32 -7.80 2.13
N LEU A 112 -22.40 -7.72 0.80
CA LEU A 112 -21.75 -8.66 -0.11
C LEU A 112 -20.69 -7.89 -0.89
N ASP A 113 -19.43 -8.29 -0.73
CA ASP A 113 -18.31 -7.74 -1.49
C ASP A 113 -17.90 -8.75 -2.56
N VAL A 114 -18.14 -8.36 -3.82
CA VAL A 114 -17.90 -9.22 -4.99
C VAL A 114 -16.56 -8.84 -5.59
N CYS A 115 -15.69 -9.83 -5.81
CA CYS A 115 -14.28 -9.63 -6.18
C CYS A 115 -13.52 -8.91 -5.05
N THR A 116 -13.65 -9.44 -3.84
CA THR A 116 -13.15 -8.79 -2.61
C THR A 116 -11.63 -8.62 -2.59
N GLY A 117 -10.89 -9.40 -3.40
CA GLY A 117 -9.43 -9.35 -3.45
C GLY A 117 -8.81 -9.46 -2.05
N PRO A 118 -7.97 -8.51 -1.61
CA PRO A 118 -7.40 -8.51 -0.26
C PRO A 118 -8.39 -8.13 0.85
N GLY A 119 -9.68 -7.98 0.54
CA GLY A 119 -10.74 -7.67 1.51
C GLY A 119 -10.93 -6.18 1.78
N THR A 120 -10.32 -5.31 0.98
CA THR A 120 -10.12 -3.90 1.31
C THR A 120 -11.42 -3.13 1.53
N ILE A 121 -12.45 -3.39 0.72
CA ILE A 121 -13.75 -2.73 0.86
C ILE A 121 -14.50 -3.28 2.07
N LEU A 122 -14.71 -4.60 2.10
CA LEU A 122 -15.48 -5.25 3.16
C LEU A 122 -14.88 -4.99 4.55
N LEU A 123 -13.58 -5.22 4.72
CA LEU A 123 -12.92 -5.07 6.03
C LEU A 123 -12.92 -3.62 6.50
N SER A 124 -12.78 -2.64 5.59
CA SER A 124 -12.91 -1.23 5.95
C SER A 124 -14.34 -0.91 6.44
N LEU A 125 -15.37 -1.41 5.75
CA LEU A 125 -16.76 -1.20 6.18
C LEU A 125 -17.04 -1.86 7.54
N LEU A 126 -16.59 -3.10 7.75
CA LEU A 126 -16.73 -3.79 9.04
C LEU A 126 -15.98 -3.07 10.17
N HIS A 127 -14.85 -2.41 9.87
CA HIS A 127 -14.12 -1.62 10.84
C HIS A 127 -14.90 -0.38 11.29
N TYR A 128 -15.52 0.34 10.35
CA TYR A 128 -16.20 1.61 10.65
C TYR A 128 -17.68 1.46 11.05
N LEU A 129 -18.31 0.33 10.72
CA LEU A 129 -19.69 -0.02 11.06
C LEU A 129 -19.70 -1.29 11.94
N PRO A 130 -19.71 -1.16 13.28
CA PRO A 130 -19.48 -2.31 14.17
C PRO A 130 -20.62 -3.32 14.20
N ASN A 131 -21.83 -2.94 13.77
CA ASN A 131 -23.03 -3.78 13.84
C ASN A 131 -23.41 -4.44 12.50
N VAL A 132 -22.55 -4.35 11.48
CA VAL A 132 -22.79 -5.00 10.20
C VAL A 132 -22.11 -6.37 10.14
N CYS A 133 -22.62 -7.23 9.26
CA CYS A 133 -21.91 -8.43 8.86
C CYS A 133 -21.78 -8.47 7.34
N GLY A 134 -20.82 -9.22 6.83
CA GLY A 134 -20.69 -9.35 5.38
C GLY A 134 -19.95 -10.59 4.95
N MET A 135 -20.03 -10.83 3.64
CA MET A 135 -19.40 -11.94 2.95
C MET A 135 -18.60 -11.39 1.78
N GLY A 136 -17.33 -11.77 1.70
CA GLY A 136 -16.47 -11.51 0.55
C GLY A 136 -16.40 -12.74 -0.34
N ILE A 137 -16.50 -12.55 -1.65
CA ILE A 137 -16.29 -13.62 -2.63
C ILE A 137 -15.21 -13.20 -3.63
N GLU A 138 -14.34 -14.14 -3.98
CA GLU A 138 -13.24 -13.93 -4.92
C GLU A 138 -13.09 -15.20 -5.78
N ILE A 139 -12.83 -15.02 -7.07
CA ILE A 139 -12.60 -16.14 -7.99
C ILE A 139 -11.13 -16.54 -8.01
N SER A 140 -10.24 -15.58 -7.73
CA SER A 140 -8.81 -15.83 -7.56
C SER A 140 -8.56 -16.63 -6.27
N PRO A 141 -7.93 -17.82 -6.36
CA PRO A 141 -7.65 -18.67 -5.19
C PRO A 141 -6.54 -18.14 -4.29
#